data_AF-A0A354V4R2-F1
#
_entry.id   AF-A0A354V4R2-F1
#
_cell.length_a   1.000
_cell.length_b   1.000
_cell.length_c   1.000
_cell.angle_alpha   90.00
_cell.angle_beta   90.00
_cell.angle_gamma   90.00
#
_symmetry.space_group_name_H-M   'P 1'
#
loop_
_entity.id
_entity.type
_entity.pdbx_description
1 polymer ?
#
loop_
_entity_poly.entity_id
_entity_poly.type
_entity_poly.pdbx_seq_one_letter_code
_entity_poly.pdbx_strand_id
1 'polypeptide(L)'
;MPRYRLAAALMALTFGPAAQAQTSLCQAVAHHLWSDVAATPLREQTPLAELVAGAPRSFRLGERKPGRAVTTALSASEALAGKLRDLPPTDAIRFGNADIWLLDRVDGTLGCHTAIVAAVPPDGKAHEIDLPGNPDPSSLCALSALTAVTIDETPALWIEQSGAFSNSLGQSTVSIAALHGEAFDAPCTLTIDYILTDRAAHAFCDGVDCVPLTRQAEILAMRLRQQETAETLGAGAITTDDDGADYRRMAEIVAEEKEPVVLPTFGASIATPYTAFADQVVFPIRTDDGAIYLARMGHGGFGWRQTADTLLAVYRLRDDRLTPAASVYVSAIRTGIAGVAIQ
;
A
#
# COMPACT_ATOMS: atom_id res chain seq x y z
N MET A 1 1.57 -47.37 34.94
CA MET A 1 1.38 -46.06 34.28
C MET A 1 2.18 -45.01 35.03
N PRO A 2 3.33 -44.54 34.52
CA PRO A 2 4.11 -43.49 35.18
C PRO A 2 3.62 -42.09 34.77
N ARG A 3 3.53 -41.17 35.73
CA ARG A 3 3.19 -39.76 35.52
C ARG A 3 4.48 -38.96 35.34
N TYR A 4 4.69 -38.38 34.17
CA TYR A 4 5.75 -37.38 33.94
C TYR A 4 5.26 -36.00 34.40
N ARG A 5 6.03 -35.34 35.28
CA ARG A 5 5.89 -33.91 35.60
C ARG A 5 6.86 -33.14 34.71
N LEU A 6 6.35 -32.37 33.76
CA LEU A 6 7.11 -31.36 33.01
C LEU A 6 7.25 -30.12 33.89
N ALA A 7 8.47 -29.82 34.31
CA ALA A 7 8.81 -28.53 34.91
C ALA A 7 9.06 -27.54 33.76
N ALA A 8 8.22 -26.52 33.64
CA ALA A 8 8.46 -25.38 32.76
C ALA A 8 9.51 -24.47 33.41
N ALA A 9 10.70 -24.39 32.83
CA ALA A 9 11.68 -23.38 33.17
C ALA A 9 11.28 -22.06 32.50
N LEU A 10 10.78 -21.11 33.30
CA LEU A 10 10.65 -19.72 32.87
C LEU A 10 12.07 -19.12 32.83
N MET A 11 12.65 -18.99 31.63
CA MET A 11 13.77 -18.08 31.42
C MET A 11 13.21 -16.66 31.34
N ALA A 12 13.39 -15.88 32.40
CA ALA A 12 13.17 -14.44 32.36
C ALA A 12 14.35 -13.79 31.62
N LEU A 13 14.16 -13.46 30.34
CA LEU A 13 15.08 -12.60 29.61
C LEU A 13 14.91 -11.17 30.13
N THR A 14 15.91 -10.68 30.86
CA THR A 14 15.94 -9.26 31.28
C THR A 14 16.39 -8.42 30.09
N PHE A 15 15.44 -7.75 29.45
CA PHE A 15 15.73 -6.75 28.44
C PHE A 15 16.37 -5.51 29.09
N GLY A 16 17.42 -4.97 28.47
CA GLY A 16 18.08 -3.75 28.92
C GLY A 16 17.17 -2.51 28.78
N PRO A 17 17.48 -1.40 29.49
CA PRO A 17 16.65 -0.20 29.52
C PRO A 17 16.42 0.45 28.15
N ALA A 18 17.38 0.35 27.21
CA ALA A 18 17.22 0.83 25.84
C ALA A 18 16.12 0.07 25.07
N ALA A 19 16.08 -1.27 25.21
CA ALA A 19 15.04 -2.08 24.60
C ALA A 19 13.66 -1.81 25.21
N GLN A 20 13.59 -1.46 26.50
CA GLN A 20 12.33 -1.08 27.17
C GLN A 20 11.81 0.28 26.68
N ALA A 21 12.69 1.29 26.52
CA ALA A 21 12.30 2.60 26.02
C ALA A 21 11.78 2.53 24.58
N GLN A 22 12.41 1.74 23.71
CA GLN A 22 12.00 1.63 22.32
C GLN A 22 10.72 0.81 22.12
N THR A 23 10.54 -0.24 22.93
CA THR A 23 9.25 -0.97 22.98
C THR A 23 8.14 -0.01 23.40
N SER A 24 8.41 0.94 24.30
CA SER A 24 7.43 1.96 24.70
C SER A 24 7.07 2.93 23.57
N LEU A 25 8.01 3.24 22.66
CA LEU A 25 7.77 4.10 21.50
C LEU A 25 6.81 3.46 20.49
N CYS A 26 7.12 2.25 20.04
CA CYS A 26 6.24 1.53 19.11
C CYS A 26 4.89 1.20 19.75
N GLN A 27 4.85 0.92 21.06
CA GLN A 27 3.60 0.77 21.80
C GLN A 27 2.77 2.05 21.82
N ALA A 28 3.40 3.21 22.04
CA ALA A 28 2.71 4.50 22.02
C ALA A 28 2.12 4.79 20.64
N VAL A 29 2.90 4.58 19.57
CA VAL A 29 2.42 4.76 18.19
C VAL A 29 1.32 3.76 17.85
N ALA A 30 1.49 2.48 18.15
CA ALA A 30 0.49 1.46 17.88
C ALA A 30 -0.82 1.73 18.62
N HIS A 31 -0.75 2.10 19.90
CA HIS A 31 -1.91 2.48 20.70
C HIS A 31 -2.63 3.67 20.07
N HIS A 32 -1.90 4.70 19.64
CA HIS A 32 -2.49 5.89 19.02
C HIS A 32 -3.14 5.61 17.67
N LEU A 33 -2.47 4.86 16.79
CA LEU A 33 -3.04 4.40 15.52
C LEU A 33 -4.36 3.66 15.74
N TRP A 34 -4.40 2.82 16.78
CA TRP A 34 -5.60 2.08 17.14
C TRP A 34 -6.69 2.97 17.74
N SER A 35 -6.36 3.89 18.66
CA SER A 35 -7.37 4.67 19.37
C SER A 35 -7.96 5.81 18.56
N ASP A 36 -7.13 6.48 17.75
CA ASP A 36 -7.48 7.79 17.17
C ASP A 36 -7.65 7.73 15.65
N VAL A 37 -6.89 6.86 14.97
CA VAL A 37 -6.93 6.75 13.50
C VAL A 37 -7.95 5.69 13.04
N ALA A 38 -8.12 4.59 13.77
CA ALA A 38 -9.07 3.53 13.39
C ALA A 38 -10.52 4.00 13.25
N ALA A 39 -10.92 5.05 13.97
CA ALA A 39 -12.26 5.64 13.89
C ALA A 39 -12.40 6.73 12.80
N THR A 40 -11.30 7.14 12.16
CA THR A 40 -11.30 8.21 11.16
C THR A 40 -11.44 7.63 9.76
N PRO A 41 -12.42 8.09 8.94
CA PRO A 41 -12.50 7.70 7.55
C PRO A 41 -11.21 8.10 6.82
N LEU A 42 -10.46 7.11 6.34
CA LEU A 42 -9.24 7.37 5.60
C LEU A 42 -9.60 7.96 4.23
N ARG A 43 -8.96 9.08 3.86
CA ARG A 43 -8.94 9.51 2.46
C ARG A 43 -7.98 8.60 1.71
N GLU A 44 -8.38 8.18 0.52
CA GLU A 44 -7.59 7.31 -0.36
C GLU A 44 -6.11 7.75 -0.38
N GLN A 45 -5.23 6.80 -0.04
CA GLN A 45 -3.76 6.95 -0.14
C GLN A 45 -3.10 8.01 0.77
N THR A 46 -3.76 8.49 1.82
CA THR A 46 -3.10 9.38 2.79
C THR A 46 -1.93 8.64 3.45
N PRO A 47 -0.67 9.12 3.34
CA PRO A 47 0.47 8.52 4.03
C PRO A 47 0.18 8.44 5.53
N LEU A 48 0.59 7.36 6.18
CA LEU A 48 0.21 7.16 7.57
C LEU A 48 0.77 8.25 8.48
N ALA A 49 1.97 8.74 8.15
CA ALA A 49 2.60 9.87 8.84
C ALA A 49 1.72 11.14 8.83
N GLU A 50 0.91 11.36 7.79
CA GLU A 50 -0.03 12.49 7.75
C GLU A 50 -1.27 12.24 8.60
N LEU A 51 -1.71 10.98 8.70
CA LEU A 51 -2.84 10.60 9.57
C LEU A 51 -2.49 10.79 11.06
N VAL A 52 -1.23 10.56 11.44
CA VAL A 52 -0.75 10.82 12.80
C VAL A 52 -0.33 12.28 13.04
N ALA A 53 -0.32 13.15 12.02
CA ALA A 53 -0.03 14.58 12.21
C ALA A 53 -1.14 15.32 12.98
N GLY A 54 -2.36 14.77 13.01
CA GLY A 54 -3.50 15.29 13.80
C GLY A 54 -3.55 14.81 15.25
N ALA A 55 -2.56 14.03 15.69
CA ALA A 55 -2.47 13.44 17.01
C ALA A 55 -2.32 14.49 18.15
N PRO A 56 -2.43 14.09 19.43
CA PRO A 56 -2.05 14.92 20.56
C PRO A 56 -0.62 15.46 20.42
N ARG A 57 -0.25 16.47 21.22
CA ARG A 57 1.06 17.18 21.23
C ARG A 57 2.31 16.27 21.16
N SER A 58 2.17 14.99 21.48
CA SER A 58 3.21 13.98 21.45
C SER A 58 3.73 13.66 20.05
N PHE A 59 2.93 13.75 18.97
CA PHE A 59 3.42 13.46 17.61
C PHE A 59 3.47 14.73 16.74
N ARG A 60 4.62 14.98 16.11
CA ARG A 60 4.80 16.13 15.20
C ARG A 60 5.58 15.71 13.96
N LEU A 61 5.03 16.02 12.79
CA LEU A 61 5.77 15.96 11.53
C LEU A 61 6.87 17.02 11.51
N GLY A 62 8.00 16.67 10.90
CA GLY A 62 9.09 17.59 10.70
C GLY A 62 8.75 18.74 9.73
N GLU A 63 9.41 19.88 9.93
CA GLU A 63 9.26 21.05 9.05
C GLU A 63 9.95 20.77 7.71
N ARG A 64 9.18 20.75 6.61
CA ARG A 64 9.70 20.53 5.25
C ARG A 64 10.14 21.85 4.60
N LYS A 65 11.32 21.85 3.97
CA LYS A 65 11.90 22.94 3.17
C LYS A 65 12.49 22.40 1.88
N PRO A 66 12.65 23.24 0.84
CA PRO A 66 13.43 22.86 -0.33
C PRO A 66 14.86 22.47 0.05
N GLY A 67 15.32 21.30 -0.38
CA GLY A 67 16.62 20.74 0.00
C GLY A 67 17.79 21.67 -0.34
N ARG A 68 17.72 22.36 -1.48
CA ARG A 68 18.71 23.37 -1.90
C ARG A 68 18.82 24.55 -0.93
N ALA A 69 17.71 24.99 -0.34
CA ALA A 69 17.71 26.13 0.59
C ALA A 69 18.45 25.76 1.88
N VAL A 70 18.22 24.55 2.39
CA VAL A 70 18.89 24.05 3.60
C VAL A 70 20.37 23.79 3.32
N THR A 71 20.69 23.04 2.27
CA THR A 71 22.10 22.69 1.94
C THR A 71 22.98 23.89 1.65
N THR A 72 22.45 24.99 1.10
CA THR A 72 23.20 26.24 0.92
C THR A 72 23.51 26.94 2.24
N ALA A 73 22.62 26.80 3.24
CA ALA A 73 22.79 27.38 4.57
C ALA A 73 23.66 26.51 5.51
N LEU A 74 23.80 25.22 5.21
CA LEU A 74 24.59 24.29 6.02
C LEU A 74 26.10 24.55 5.86
N SER A 75 26.77 24.83 6.98
CA SER A 75 28.23 24.77 7.06
C SER A 75 28.66 23.30 7.17
N ALA A 76 28.69 22.56 6.07
CA ALA A 76 28.95 21.12 6.09
C ALA A 76 30.44 20.75 6.25
N SER A 77 30.71 19.59 6.83
CA SER A 77 32.02 18.93 6.75
C SER A 77 32.39 18.62 5.30
N GLU A 78 33.68 18.43 5.00
CA GLU A 78 34.13 18.19 3.62
C GLU A 78 33.50 16.91 3.01
N ALA A 79 33.38 15.85 3.80
CA ALA A 79 32.75 14.60 3.39
C ALA A 79 31.25 14.80 3.06
N LEU A 80 30.49 15.46 3.95
CA LEU A 80 29.08 15.74 3.72
C LEU A 80 28.88 16.69 2.54
N ALA A 81 29.73 17.72 2.40
CA ALA A 81 29.67 18.66 1.28
C ALA A 81 29.93 17.96 -0.08
N GLY A 82 30.80 16.96 -0.12
CA GLY A 82 30.99 16.09 -1.28
C GLY A 82 29.70 15.35 -1.64
N LYS A 83 29.11 14.62 -0.68
CA LYS A 83 27.85 13.89 -0.88
C LYS A 83 26.71 14.79 -1.36
N LEU A 84 26.53 15.96 -0.74
CA LEU A 84 25.45 16.90 -1.11
C LEU A 84 25.63 17.52 -2.50
N ARG A 85 26.87 17.59 -3.01
CA ARG A 85 27.14 18.05 -4.37
C ARG A 85 26.78 16.97 -5.39
N ASP A 86 27.13 15.72 -5.09
CA ASP A 86 26.89 14.58 -5.99
C ASP A 86 25.40 14.17 -5.98
N LEU A 87 24.76 14.31 -4.81
CA LEU A 87 23.38 13.93 -4.54
C LEU A 87 22.62 15.09 -3.89
N PRO A 88 22.32 16.17 -4.64
CA PRO A 88 21.60 17.31 -4.09
C PRO A 88 20.19 16.89 -3.65
N PRO A 89 19.80 17.14 -2.38
CA PRO A 89 18.47 16.78 -1.91
C PRO A 89 17.41 17.65 -2.57
N THR A 90 16.27 17.04 -2.85
CA THR A 90 15.08 17.75 -3.33
C THR A 90 14.35 18.40 -2.16
N ASP A 91 14.27 17.68 -1.04
CA ASP A 91 13.61 18.10 0.18
C ASP A 91 14.53 18.01 1.38
N ALA A 92 14.26 18.83 2.38
CA ALA A 92 14.87 18.77 3.69
C ALA A 92 13.77 18.83 4.76
N ILE A 93 13.79 17.92 5.72
CA ILE A 93 12.78 17.79 6.77
C ILE A 93 13.49 17.89 8.11
N ARG A 94 13.13 18.89 8.93
CA ARG A 94 13.73 19.08 10.25
C ARG A 94 13.13 18.12 11.27
N PHE A 95 13.95 17.53 12.12
CA PHE A 95 13.48 16.73 13.25
C PHE A 95 13.00 17.63 14.40
N GLY A 96 11.70 17.93 14.43
CA GLY A 96 11.11 18.77 15.48
C GLY A 96 11.83 20.11 15.63
N ASN A 97 12.26 20.43 16.85
CA ASN A 97 13.05 21.63 17.14
C ASN A 97 14.57 21.38 17.15
N ALA A 98 15.01 20.15 16.86
CA ALA A 98 16.43 19.81 16.86
C ALA A 98 17.12 20.37 15.61
N ASP A 99 18.41 20.64 15.72
CA ASP A 99 19.26 21.04 14.59
C ASP A 99 19.72 19.82 13.78
N ILE A 100 18.75 18.97 13.45
CA ILE A 100 18.94 17.71 12.72
C ILE A 100 17.98 17.71 11.54
N TRP A 101 18.49 17.34 10.38
CA TRP A 101 17.78 17.39 9.11
C TRP A 101 17.83 16.04 8.41
N LEU A 102 16.68 15.57 7.95
CA LEU A 102 16.57 14.54 6.94
C LEU A 102 16.62 15.22 5.57
N LEU A 103 17.69 15.01 4.82
CA LEU A 103 17.90 15.50 3.47
C LEU A 103 17.53 14.37 2.52
N ASP A 104 16.44 14.53 1.77
CA ASP A 104 15.86 13.50 0.93
C ASP A 104 15.87 13.89 -0.54
N ARG A 105 16.15 12.90 -1.39
CA ARG A 105 16.11 13.01 -2.83
C ARG A 105 15.30 11.85 -3.38
N VAL A 106 14.27 12.16 -4.16
CA VAL A 106 13.43 11.16 -4.82
C VAL A 106 13.80 11.14 -6.30
N ASP A 107 14.33 10.01 -6.77
CA ASP A 107 14.79 9.83 -8.15
C ASP A 107 14.01 8.75 -8.91
N GLY A 108 13.93 8.94 -10.23
CA GLY A 108 13.43 7.94 -11.17
C GLY A 108 11.90 7.78 -11.17
N THR A 109 11.39 6.99 -12.12
CA THR A 109 9.95 6.68 -12.25
C THR A 109 9.44 5.74 -11.17
N LEU A 110 10.35 5.17 -10.37
CA LEU A 110 10.03 4.41 -9.18
C LEU A 110 10.01 5.30 -7.94
N GLY A 111 10.41 6.57 -8.00
CA GLY A 111 10.44 7.43 -6.79
C GLY A 111 11.31 6.83 -5.68
N CYS A 112 12.56 6.50 -6.00
CA CYS A 112 13.50 5.95 -5.04
C CYS A 112 14.09 7.05 -4.16
N HIS A 113 14.03 6.87 -2.85
CA HIS A 113 14.60 7.78 -1.87
C HIS A 113 16.10 7.54 -1.70
N THR A 114 16.86 8.64 -1.74
CA THR A 114 18.24 8.70 -1.28
C THR A 114 18.31 9.71 -0.16
N ALA A 115 18.54 9.22 1.05
CA ALA A 115 18.42 10.02 2.26
C ALA A 115 19.74 10.16 2.99
N ILE A 116 19.96 11.36 3.54
CA ILE A 116 21.09 11.68 4.41
C ILE A 116 20.51 12.33 5.66
N VAL A 117 20.84 11.84 6.84
CA VAL A 117 20.54 12.55 8.09
C VAL A 117 21.77 13.38 8.47
N ALA A 118 21.59 14.67 8.70
CA ALA A 118 22.66 15.58 9.05
C ALA A 118 22.37 16.27 10.39
N ALA A 119 23.31 16.17 11.34
CA ALA A 119 23.32 16.97 12.55
C ALA A 119 24.08 18.28 12.32
N VAL A 120 23.59 19.36 12.91
CA VAL A 120 24.18 20.69 12.83
C VAL A 120 24.51 21.15 14.26
N PRO A 121 25.70 20.83 14.78
CA PRO A 121 26.10 21.29 16.11
C PRO A 121 26.18 22.83 16.16
N PRO A 122 25.87 23.48 17.31
CA PRO A 122 25.76 24.95 17.42
C PRO A 122 27.00 25.72 16.94
N ASP A 123 28.19 25.18 17.20
CA ASP A 123 29.47 25.82 16.90
C ASP A 123 30.32 25.02 15.88
N GLY A 124 29.73 24.00 15.26
CA GLY A 124 30.46 23.04 14.44
C GLY A 124 30.00 22.99 13.00
N LYS A 125 30.71 22.16 12.22
CA LYS A 125 30.29 21.83 10.87
C LYS A 125 29.26 20.72 10.91
N ALA A 126 28.25 20.80 10.05
CA ALA A 126 27.28 19.73 9.90
C ALA A 126 27.95 18.43 9.47
N HIS A 127 27.55 17.34 10.10
CA HIS A 127 28.04 16.00 9.82
C HIS A 127 26.89 15.03 9.68
N GLU A 128 27.16 13.93 9.00
CA GLU A 128 26.19 12.89 8.73
C GLU A 128 26.00 11.99 9.95
N ILE A 129 24.75 11.58 10.17
CA ILE A 129 24.36 10.52 11.08
C ILE A 129 23.97 9.31 10.22
N ASP A 130 24.53 8.14 10.55
CA ASP A 130 24.22 6.90 9.86
C ASP A 130 22.73 6.54 10.00
N LEU A 131 22.10 6.12 8.90
CA LEU A 131 20.73 5.65 8.92
C LEU A 131 20.62 4.30 9.64
N PRO A 132 19.52 4.04 10.37
CA PRO A 132 19.33 2.77 11.06
C PRO A 132 19.38 1.59 10.07
N GLY A 133 20.29 0.65 10.29
CA GLY A 133 20.44 -0.55 9.46
C GLY A 133 21.08 -0.32 8.08
N ASN A 134 21.46 0.92 7.72
CA ASN A 134 22.02 1.27 6.41
C ASN A 134 21.22 0.66 5.23
N PRO A 135 19.95 1.05 5.06
CA PRO A 135 19.08 0.44 4.07
C PRO A 135 19.66 0.61 2.67
N ASP A 136 19.60 -0.45 1.86
CA ASP A 136 19.94 -0.39 0.45
C ASP A 136 19.04 0.66 -0.24
N PRO A 137 19.55 1.60 -1.04
CA PRO A 137 18.72 2.59 -1.75
C PRO A 137 17.58 1.97 -2.56
N SER A 138 17.76 0.76 -3.08
CA SER A 138 16.71 0.02 -3.80
C SER A 138 15.54 -0.43 -2.91
N SER A 139 15.74 -0.52 -1.59
CA SER A 139 14.72 -0.86 -0.61
C SER A 139 13.80 0.31 -0.24
N LEU A 140 14.17 1.53 -0.65
CA LEU A 140 13.41 2.76 -0.41
C LEU A 140 12.79 3.30 -1.72
N CYS A 141 12.23 2.42 -2.54
CA CYS A 141 11.60 2.78 -3.82
C CYS A 141 10.09 2.52 -3.82
N ALA A 142 9.37 3.29 -4.66
CA ALA A 142 7.99 3.12 -5.14
C ALA A 142 6.87 3.14 -4.11
N LEU A 143 7.12 2.56 -2.94
CA LEU A 143 6.16 2.25 -1.90
C LEU A 143 6.59 2.86 -0.56
N SER A 144 7.81 3.39 -0.48
CA SER A 144 8.35 3.92 0.74
C SER A 144 7.95 5.38 0.92
N ALA A 145 7.48 5.74 2.12
CA ALA A 145 7.42 7.11 2.57
C ALA A 145 8.44 7.27 3.70
N LEU A 146 9.36 8.21 3.50
CA LEU A 146 10.40 8.55 4.47
C LEU A 146 10.13 9.92 5.07
N THR A 147 10.11 10.02 6.39
CA THR A 147 9.93 11.31 7.05
C THR A 147 10.61 11.38 8.42
N ALA A 148 10.92 12.61 8.82
CA ALA A 148 11.33 12.92 10.19
C ALA A 148 10.10 13.23 11.03
N VAL A 149 10.06 12.70 12.24
CA VAL A 149 8.96 12.90 13.21
C VAL A 149 9.54 13.21 14.58
N THR A 150 8.70 13.72 15.48
CA THR A 150 8.99 13.83 16.91
C THR A 150 7.87 13.13 17.67
N ILE A 151 8.22 12.21 18.56
CA ILE A 151 7.28 11.40 19.34
C ILE A 151 7.65 11.55 20.82
N ASP A 152 6.76 12.13 21.62
CA ASP A 152 7.01 12.48 23.03
C ASP A 152 8.33 13.24 23.23
N GLU A 153 8.53 14.30 22.43
CA GLU A 153 9.75 15.11 22.36
C GLU A 153 11.00 14.37 21.87
N THR A 154 10.90 13.09 21.51
CA THR A 154 12.00 12.29 20.97
C THR A 154 11.99 12.37 19.44
N PRO A 155 13.05 12.92 18.81
CA PRO A 155 13.22 12.83 17.36
C PRO A 155 13.27 11.37 16.91
N ALA A 156 12.55 11.05 15.84
CA ALA A 156 12.58 9.70 15.28
C ALA A 156 12.49 9.73 13.75
N LEU A 157 13.12 8.74 13.12
CA LEU A 157 12.96 8.46 11.70
C LEU A 157 11.77 7.52 11.52
N TRP A 158 10.91 7.84 10.57
CA TRP A 158 9.76 7.05 10.18
C TRP A 158 9.92 6.59 8.73
N ILE A 159 9.88 5.27 8.53
CA ILE A 159 9.92 4.63 7.22
C ILE A 159 8.66 3.80 7.07
N GLU A 160 7.70 4.24 6.25
CA GLU A 160 6.54 3.43 5.89
C GLU A 160 6.81 2.75 4.56
N GLN A 161 6.63 1.44 4.49
CA GLN A 161 6.48 0.67 3.25
C GLN A 161 5.00 0.39 3.05
N SER A 162 4.37 1.16 2.17
CA SER A 162 2.95 1.06 1.89
C SER A 162 2.67 -0.06 0.93
N GLY A 163 1.76 -0.97 1.30
CA GLY A 163 1.22 -1.94 0.36
C GLY A 163 0.38 -1.31 -0.76
N ALA A 164 0.13 0.01 -0.76
CA ALA A 164 -0.81 0.67 -1.66
C ALA A 164 -0.51 0.55 -3.15
N PHE A 165 0.74 0.33 -3.53
CA PHE A 165 1.11 0.02 -4.93
C PHE A 165 1.71 -1.37 -5.09
N SER A 166 1.32 -2.29 -4.20
CA SER A 166 1.56 -3.73 -4.29
C SER A 166 0.24 -4.50 -4.21
N ASN A 167 0.31 -5.83 -4.35
CA ASN A 167 -0.84 -6.71 -4.11
C ASN A 167 -1.23 -6.81 -2.62
N SER A 168 -0.48 -6.19 -1.70
CA SER A 168 -0.80 -6.13 -0.27
C SER A 168 -1.40 -4.78 0.16
N LEU A 169 -2.29 -4.16 -0.64
CA LEU A 169 -2.98 -2.91 -0.25
C LEU A 169 -3.56 -2.94 1.17
N GLY A 170 -3.98 -4.12 1.64
CA GLY A 170 -4.50 -4.36 2.98
C GLY A 170 -3.47 -4.27 4.11
N GLN A 171 -2.19 -4.04 3.82
CA GLN A 171 -1.13 -3.96 4.83
C GLN A 171 -0.12 -2.84 4.53
N SER A 172 0.43 -2.22 5.57
CA SER A 172 1.66 -1.42 5.52
C SER A 172 2.61 -1.93 6.60
N THR A 173 3.91 -1.79 6.36
CA THR A 173 4.94 -1.96 7.39
C THR A 173 5.54 -0.60 7.71
N VAL A 174 5.72 -0.30 9.00
CA VAL A 174 6.34 0.95 9.44
C VAL A 174 7.52 0.63 10.34
N SER A 175 8.70 1.13 10.00
CA SER A 175 9.88 1.09 10.86
C SER A 175 10.11 2.45 11.49
N ILE A 176 10.32 2.46 12.81
CA ILE A 176 10.51 3.67 13.61
C ILE A 176 11.81 3.54 14.39
N ALA A 177 12.72 4.49 14.20
CA ALA A 177 13.98 4.55 14.92
C ALA A 177 14.09 5.86 15.68
N ALA A 178 14.14 5.80 17.02
CA ALA A 178 14.42 6.96 17.86
C ALA A 178 15.86 7.43 17.66
N LEU A 179 16.08 8.73 17.75
CA LEU A 179 17.40 9.33 17.68
C LEU A 179 17.80 9.85 19.07
N HIS A 180 18.89 9.31 19.60
CA HIS A 180 19.46 9.73 20.89
C HIS A 180 20.88 10.26 20.70
N GLY A 181 21.04 11.57 20.90
CA GLY A 181 22.28 12.25 20.56
C GLY A 181 22.48 12.23 19.05
N GLU A 182 23.51 11.52 18.60
CA GLU A 182 23.91 11.42 17.19
C GLU A 182 23.79 10.00 16.63
N ALA A 183 23.01 9.13 17.29
CA ALA A 183 22.82 7.75 16.86
C ALA A 183 21.35 7.34 16.94
N PHE A 184 20.91 6.60 15.92
CA PHE A 184 19.60 5.96 15.94
C PHE A 184 19.63 4.66 16.76
N ASP A 185 18.58 4.44 17.53
CA ASP A 185 18.30 3.13 18.12
C ASP A 185 17.94 2.10 17.04
N ALA A 186 18.01 0.81 17.39
CA ALA A 186 17.67 -0.29 16.50
C ALA A 186 16.16 -0.26 16.16
N PRO A 187 15.72 -0.09 14.91
CA PRO A 187 14.33 0.24 14.59
C PRO A 187 13.32 -0.77 15.16
N CYS A 188 12.20 -0.27 15.68
CA CYS A 188 11.03 -1.11 15.98
C CYS A 188 10.09 -1.10 14.78
N THR A 189 9.42 -2.23 14.52
CA THR A 189 8.59 -2.41 13.32
C THR A 189 7.13 -2.64 13.70
N LEU A 190 6.25 -1.93 13.01
CA LEU A 190 4.80 -2.08 13.09
C LEU A 190 4.29 -2.69 11.79
N THR A 191 3.39 -3.64 11.91
CA THR A 191 2.53 -4.09 10.82
C THR A 191 1.15 -3.51 11.01
N ILE A 192 0.59 -2.93 9.98
CA ILE A 192 -0.69 -2.22 10.02
C ILE A 192 -1.59 -2.84 8.99
N ASP A 193 -2.65 -3.48 9.46
CA ASP A 193 -3.67 -4.07 8.63
C ASP A 193 -4.80 -3.06 8.41
N TYR A 194 -5.24 -2.91 7.17
CA TYR A 194 -6.30 -1.98 6.77
C TYR A 194 -7.60 -2.70 6.49
N ILE A 195 -8.71 -2.04 6.83
CA ILE A 195 -10.02 -2.39 6.31
C ILE A 195 -10.07 -1.91 4.86
N LEU A 196 -10.41 -2.82 3.95
CA LEU A 196 -10.60 -2.51 2.54
C LEU A 196 -12.08 -2.50 2.20
N THR A 197 -12.47 -1.57 1.35
CA THR A 197 -13.79 -1.51 0.75
C THR A 197 -13.64 -1.41 -0.76
N ASP A 198 -14.35 -2.26 -1.48
CA ASP A 198 -14.42 -2.21 -2.93
C ASP A 198 -15.55 -1.30 -3.36
N ARG A 199 -15.25 -0.35 -4.23
CA ARG A 199 -16.24 0.56 -4.79
C ARG A 199 -16.06 0.67 -6.29
N ALA A 200 -17.14 0.52 -7.03
CA ALA A 200 -17.11 0.78 -8.46
C ALA A 200 -16.83 2.26 -8.71
N ALA A 201 -15.71 2.55 -9.39
CA ALA A 201 -15.33 3.90 -9.80
C ALA A 201 -15.85 4.23 -11.19
N HIS A 202 -15.89 3.24 -12.09
CA HIS A 202 -16.40 3.38 -13.44
C HIS A 202 -17.20 2.14 -13.85
N ALA A 203 -18.29 2.34 -14.58
CA ALA A 203 -19.07 1.27 -15.19
C ALA A 203 -19.45 1.68 -16.61
N PHE A 204 -19.37 0.73 -17.54
CA PHE A 204 -19.70 0.92 -18.95
C PHE A 204 -20.59 -0.23 -19.39
N CYS A 205 -21.78 0.04 -19.93
CA CYS A 205 -22.71 -1.00 -20.36
C CYS A 205 -23.25 -0.74 -21.76
N ASP A 206 -23.40 -1.82 -22.52
CA ASP A 206 -24.06 -1.89 -23.81
C ASP A 206 -25.18 -2.94 -23.73
N GLY A 207 -26.41 -2.49 -23.51
CA GLY A 207 -27.58 -3.38 -23.44
C GLY A 207 -27.63 -4.31 -22.23
N VAL A 208 -26.98 -3.95 -21.12
CA VAL A 208 -27.10 -4.55 -19.79
C VAL A 208 -27.35 -3.42 -18.77
N ASP A 209 -28.13 -3.67 -17.72
CA ASP A 209 -28.29 -2.69 -16.64
C ASP A 209 -27.02 -2.61 -15.78
N CYS A 210 -26.37 -1.45 -15.80
CA CYS A 210 -25.16 -1.18 -15.04
C CYS A 210 -25.39 -1.17 -13.52
N VAL A 211 -26.58 -0.80 -13.02
CA VAL A 211 -26.81 -0.63 -11.58
C VAL A 211 -26.64 -1.94 -10.79
N PRO A 212 -27.34 -3.04 -11.12
CA PRO A 212 -27.16 -4.31 -10.43
C PRO A 212 -25.77 -4.89 -10.67
N LEU A 213 -25.24 -4.75 -11.90
CA LEU A 213 -23.90 -5.25 -12.24
C LEU A 213 -22.79 -4.56 -11.41
N THR A 214 -22.90 -3.26 -11.18
CA THR A 214 -21.96 -2.48 -10.36
C THR A 214 -21.88 -3.06 -8.94
N ARG A 215 -23.04 -3.32 -8.32
CA ARG A 215 -23.09 -3.91 -6.96
C ARG A 215 -22.53 -5.33 -6.94
N GLN A 216 -22.84 -6.11 -7.98
CA GLN A 216 -22.29 -7.46 -8.12
C GLN A 216 -20.77 -7.42 -8.29
N ALA A 217 -20.23 -6.47 -9.06
CA ALA A 217 -18.80 -6.29 -9.28
C ALA A 217 -18.05 -5.97 -7.97
N GLU A 218 -18.60 -5.12 -7.11
CA GLU A 218 -18.02 -4.82 -5.79
C GLU A 218 -17.93 -6.09 -4.91
N ILE A 219 -18.99 -6.90 -4.87
CA ILE A 219 -19.01 -8.17 -4.11
C ILE A 219 -18.02 -9.16 -4.70
N LEU A 220 -17.98 -9.30 -6.02
CA LEU A 220 -17.05 -10.21 -6.70
C LEU A 220 -15.59 -9.78 -6.50
N ALA A 221 -15.30 -8.48 -6.45
CA ALA A 221 -13.95 -7.97 -6.19
C ALA A 221 -13.47 -8.32 -4.78
N MET A 222 -14.35 -8.17 -3.79
CA MET A 222 -14.09 -8.61 -2.42
C MET A 222 -13.77 -10.11 -2.37
N ARG A 223 -14.57 -10.95 -3.06
CA ARG A 223 -14.39 -12.41 -3.10
C ARG A 223 -13.11 -12.82 -3.84
N LEU A 224 -12.78 -12.17 -4.95
CA LEU A 224 -11.52 -12.38 -5.67
C LEU A 224 -10.31 -12.08 -4.76
N ARG A 225 -10.36 -10.97 -4.01
CA ARG A 225 -9.32 -10.62 -3.04
C ARG A 225 -9.20 -11.63 -1.90
N GLN A 226 -10.30 -12.29 -1.53
CA GLN A 226 -10.31 -13.43 -0.60
C GLN A 226 -9.81 -14.74 -1.23
N GLN A 227 -9.28 -14.68 -2.45
CA GLN A 227 -8.73 -15.80 -3.22
C GLN A 227 -9.76 -16.88 -3.53
N GLU A 228 -11.03 -16.49 -3.68
CA GLU A 228 -12.04 -17.40 -4.21
C GLU A 228 -11.74 -17.79 -5.65
N THR A 229 -11.97 -19.07 -5.98
CA THR A 229 -11.70 -19.61 -7.32
C THR A 229 -12.79 -19.22 -8.31
N ALA A 230 -12.49 -19.34 -9.61
CA ALA A 230 -13.46 -19.12 -10.69
C ALA A 230 -14.76 -19.92 -10.49
N GLU A 231 -14.65 -21.19 -10.07
CA GLU A 231 -15.80 -22.06 -9.82
C GLU A 231 -16.68 -21.52 -8.70
N THR A 232 -16.08 -21.00 -7.64
CA THR A 232 -16.80 -20.46 -6.50
C THR A 232 -17.46 -19.12 -6.86
N LEU A 233 -16.77 -18.27 -7.62
CA LEU A 233 -17.30 -16.99 -8.09
C LEU A 233 -18.52 -17.15 -9.00
N GLY A 234 -18.50 -18.13 -9.91
CA GLY A 234 -19.60 -18.43 -10.83
C GLY A 234 -20.67 -19.39 -10.30
N ALA A 235 -20.57 -19.82 -9.04
CA ALA A 235 -21.49 -20.80 -8.47
C ALA A 235 -22.96 -20.32 -8.56
N GLY A 236 -23.83 -21.19 -9.08
CA GLY A 236 -25.26 -20.91 -9.22
C GLY A 236 -25.67 -20.09 -10.45
N ALA A 237 -24.71 -19.63 -11.28
CA ALA A 237 -25.04 -18.87 -12.50
C ALA A 237 -25.65 -19.74 -13.62
N ILE A 238 -25.21 -21.00 -13.71
CA ILE A 238 -25.72 -22.01 -14.65
C ILE A 238 -26.93 -22.69 -14.01
N THR A 239 -28.10 -22.57 -14.64
CA THR A 239 -29.36 -23.14 -14.12
C THR A 239 -29.97 -24.19 -15.03
N THR A 240 -29.56 -24.21 -16.30
CA THR A 240 -30.03 -25.11 -17.35
C THR A 240 -28.85 -25.70 -18.12
N ASP A 241 -29.11 -26.77 -18.86
CA ASP A 241 -28.09 -27.40 -19.73
C ASP A 241 -27.67 -26.46 -20.88
N ASP A 242 -28.60 -25.65 -21.39
CA ASP A 242 -28.36 -24.65 -22.43
C ASP A 242 -27.39 -23.57 -21.92
N ASP A 243 -27.57 -23.06 -20.70
CA ASP A 243 -26.62 -22.13 -20.08
C ASP A 243 -25.20 -22.72 -20.01
N GLY A 244 -25.11 -24.01 -19.67
CA GLY A 244 -23.85 -24.72 -19.58
C GLY A 244 -23.19 -24.90 -20.94
N ALA A 245 -23.97 -25.12 -22.01
CA ALA A 245 -23.46 -25.20 -23.38
C ALA A 245 -22.95 -23.85 -23.86
N ASP A 246 -23.72 -22.78 -23.67
CA ASP A 246 -23.34 -21.42 -24.03
C ASP A 246 -22.08 -20.97 -23.30
N TYR A 247 -22.00 -21.22 -21.98
CA TYR A 247 -20.81 -20.88 -21.20
C TYR A 247 -19.57 -21.66 -21.65
N ARG A 248 -19.68 -22.98 -21.89
CA ARG A 248 -18.56 -23.77 -22.42
C ARG A 248 -18.06 -23.19 -23.74
N ARG A 249 -18.99 -22.82 -24.64
CA ARG A 249 -18.61 -22.20 -25.92
C ARG A 249 -17.89 -20.87 -25.71
N MET A 250 -18.39 -20.02 -24.83
CA MET A 250 -17.72 -18.74 -24.49
C MET A 250 -16.32 -18.96 -23.88
N ALA A 251 -16.17 -19.95 -22.99
CA ALA A 251 -14.90 -20.27 -22.35
C ALA A 251 -13.87 -20.82 -23.34
N GLU A 252 -14.29 -21.64 -24.31
CA GLU A 252 -13.42 -22.08 -25.41
C GLU A 252 -12.87 -20.91 -26.22
N ILE A 253 -13.74 -19.95 -26.59
CA ILE A 253 -13.32 -18.75 -27.34
C ILE A 253 -12.28 -17.95 -26.55
N VAL A 254 -12.51 -17.73 -25.25
CA VAL A 254 -11.54 -17.04 -24.38
C VAL A 254 -10.21 -17.78 -24.31
N ALA A 255 -10.23 -19.11 -24.20
CA ALA A 255 -9.02 -19.92 -24.05
C ALA A 255 -8.10 -19.87 -25.28
N GLU A 256 -8.64 -19.52 -26.45
CA GLU A 256 -7.88 -19.36 -27.70
C GLU A 256 -7.28 -17.96 -27.89
N GLU A 257 -7.68 -16.98 -27.06
CA GLU A 257 -7.16 -15.61 -27.13
C GLU A 257 -5.69 -15.55 -26.69
N LYS A 258 -4.86 -14.86 -27.47
CA LYS A 258 -3.41 -14.73 -27.22
C LYS A 258 -2.97 -13.34 -26.80
N GLU A 259 -3.79 -12.34 -27.06
CA GLU A 259 -3.47 -10.94 -26.79
C GLU A 259 -3.89 -10.56 -25.37
N PRO A 260 -3.14 -9.67 -24.69
CA PRO A 260 -3.58 -9.07 -23.44
C PRO A 260 -4.93 -8.40 -23.63
N VAL A 261 -5.89 -8.74 -22.77
CA VAL A 261 -7.21 -8.13 -22.81
C VAL A 261 -7.23 -6.88 -21.96
N VAL A 262 -7.87 -5.84 -22.49
CA VAL A 262 -8.08 -4.55 -21.84
C VAL A 262 -9.54 -4.39 -21.48
N LEU A 263 -9.82 -3.61 -20.42
CA LEU A 263 -11.16 -3.27 -19.99
C LEU A 263 -11.94 -2.58 -21.13
N PRO A 264 -13.07 -3.14 -21.60
CA PRO A 264 -13.87 -2.50 -22.65
C PRO A 264 -14.52 -1.23 -22.13
N THR A 265 -14.12 -0.04 -22.62
CA THR A 265 -14.69 1.24 -22.19
C THR A 265 -15.73 1.82 -23.15
N PHE A 266 -15.97 1.14 -24.28
CA PHE A 266 -16.92 1.58 -25.32
C PHE A 266 -16.64 3.00 -25.83
N GLY A 267 -15.35 3.37 -25.92
CA GLY A 267 -14.89 4.66 -26.40
C GLY A 267 -14.73 5.73 -25.31
N ALA A 268 -15.10 5.45 -24.06
CA ALA A 268 -14.85 6.35 -22.94
C ALA A 268 -13.38 6.29 -22.47
N SER A 269 -12.88 7.39 -21.93
CA SER A 269 -11.59 7.47 -21.26
C SER A 269 -11.72 7.25 -19.76
N ILE A 270 -10.78 6.54 -19.15
CA ILE A 270 -10.64 6.43 -17.69
C ILE A 270 -9.36 7.09 -17.22
N ALA A 271 -9.41 7.72 -16.05
CA ALA A 271 -8.30 8.48 -15.47
C ALA A 271 -7.28 7.56 -14.76
N THR A 272 -6.96 6.43 -15.37
CA THR A 272 -6.02 5.43 -14.84
C THR A 272 -5.37 4.66 -15.99
N PRO A 273 -4.05 4.37 -15.92
CA PRO A 273 -3.39 3.54 -16.91
C PRO A 273 -3.62 2.04 -16.70
N TYR A 274 -4.18 1.62 -15.56
CA TYR A 274 -4.31 0.22 -15.14
C TYR A 274 -5.54 -0.47 -15.76
N THR A 275 -5.51 -0.62 -17.08
CA THR A 275 -6.67 -1.06 -17.87
C THR A 275 -6.55 -2.48 -18.40
N ALA A 276 -5.36 -3.08 -18.31
CA ALA A 276 -5.14 -4.48 -18.69
C ALA A 276 -5.49 -5.40 -17.51
N PHE A 277 -5.97 -6.60 -17.80
CA PHE A 277 -6.22 -7.60 -16.77
C PHE A 277 -4.94 -8.34 -16.37
N ALA A 278 -4.62 -8.35 -15.08
CA ALA A 278 -3.60 -9.20 -14.46
C ALA A 278 -4.27 -10.32 -13.64
N ASP A 279 -3.66 -11.52 -13.62
CA ASP A 279 -4.13 -12.70 -12.87
C ASP A 279 -5.62 -13.01 -13.05
N GLN A 280 -6.12 -12.86 -14.28
CA GLN A 280 -7.55 -12.94 -14.55
C GLN A 280 -8.10 -14.35 -14.38
N VAL A 281 -9.35 -14.41 -13.90
CA VAL A 281 -10.20 -15.59 -13.87
C VAL A 281 -11.41 -15.37 -14.76
N VAL A 282 -11.96 -16.46 -15.29
CA VAL A 282 -13.19 -16.45 -16.07
C VAL A 282 -14.23 -17.40 -15.48
N PHE A 283 -15.47 -16.93 -15.40
CA PHE A 283 -16.56 -17.67 -14.76
C PHE A 283 -17.90 -17.24 -15.34
N PRO A 284 -18.94 -18.08 -15.25
CA PRO A 284 -20.27 -17.69 -15.69
C PRO A 284 -20.88 -16.70 -14.70
N ILE A 285 -21.59 -15.70 -15.22
CA ILE A 285 -22.49 -14.88 -14.41
C ILE A 285 -23.86 -14.80 -15.06
N ARG A 286 -24.89 -14.63 -14.24
CA ARG A 286 -26.23 -14.34 -14.68
C ARG A 286 -26.60 -12.94 -14.23
N THR A 287 -27.13 -12.14 -15.14
CA THR A 287 -27.68 -10.82 -14.82
C THR A 287 -29.19 -10.87 -14.65
N ASP A 288 -29.80 -9.77 -14.23
CA ASP A 288 -31.24 -9.70 -13.92
C ASP A 288 -32.16 -9.93 -15.14
N ASP A 289 -31.62 -9.83 -16.36
CA ASP A 289 -32.30 -10.23 -17.60
C ASP A 289 -32.43 -11.76 -17.77
N GLY A 290 -31.82 -12.54 -16.89
CA GLY A 290 -31.83 -13.99 -16.87
C GLY A 290 -30.85 -14.65 -17.83
N ALA A 291 -30.12 -13.89 -18.65
CA ALA A 291 -29.17 -14.44 -19.62
C ALA A 291 -27.83 -14.81 -18.96
N ILE A 292 -27.17 -15.83 -19.53
CA ILE A 292 -25.83 -16.26 -19.13
C ILE A 292 -24.79 -15.42 -19.87
N TYR A 293 -23.79 -14.95 -19.12
CA TYR A 293 -22.65 -14.21 -19.66
C TYR A 293 -21.36 -14.84 -19.18
N LEU A 294 -20.28 -14.60 -19.93
CA LEU A 294 -18.93 -14.84 -19.46
C LEU A 294 -18.42 -13.60 -18.73
N ALA A 295 -18.11 -13.75 -17.45
CA ALA A 295 -17.35 -12.76 -16.71
C ALA A 295 -15.86 -13.04 -16.81
N ARG A 296 -15.08 -11.98 -16.96
CA ARG A 296 -13.63 -11.96 -16.80
C ARG A 296 -13.32 -10.98 -15.70
N MET A 297 -12.58 -11.43 -14.69
CA MET A 297 -12.24 -10.61 -13.54
C MET A 297 -10.78 -10.77 -13.20
N GLY A 298 -10.10 -9.67 -12.89
CA GLY A 298 -8.69 -9.69 -12.53
C GLY A 298 -8.25 -8.33 -12.02
N HIS A 299 -7.02 -8.22 -11.57
CA HIS A 299 -6.49 -6.96 -11.08
C HIS A 299 -6.13 -6.01 -12.23
N GLY A 300 -6.17 -4.70 -11.97
CA GLY A 300 -5.71 -3.68 -12.91
C GLY A 300 -4.20 -3.76 -13.13
N GLY A 301 -3.78 -3.88 -14.39
CA GLY A 301 -2.39 -4.05 -14.79
C GLY A 301 -1.91 -2.94 -15.73
N PHE A 302 -0.63 -2.59 -15.61
CA PHE A 302 0.10 -1.72 -16.55
C PHE A 302 1.55 -2.19 -16.70
N GLY A 303 1.84 -2.87 -17.82
CA GLY A 303 3.14 -3.48 -18.08
C GLY A 303 3.45 -4.57 -17.05
N TRP A 304 4.50 -4.37 -16.25
CA TRP A 304 4.92 -5.30 -15.19
C TRP A 304 4.25 -5.00 -13.83
N ARG A 305 3.42 -3.95 -13.74
CA ARG A 305 2.78 -3.52 -12.49
C ARG A 305 1.33 -3.98 -12.42
N GLN A 306 0.89 -4.24 -11.21
CA GLN A 306 -0.48 -4.60 -10.86
C GLN A 306 -0.95 -3.74 -9.67
N THR A 307 -2.22 -3.37 -9.68
CA THR A 307 -2.89 -2.64 -8.60
C THR A 307 -3.79 -3.58 -7.80
N ALA A 308 -4.17 -3.16 -6.60
CA ALA A 308 -5.23 -3.83 -5.87
C ALA A 308 -6.63 -3.60 -6.47
N ASP A 309 -6.80 -2.57 -7.30
CA ASP A 309 -8.04 -2.34 -8.05
C ASP A 309 -8.38 -3.55 -8.93
N THR A 310 -9.67 -3.81 -9.07
CA THR A 310 -10.19 -4.97 -9.80
C THR A 310 -10.96 -4.52 -11.03
N LEU A 311 -10.76 -5.23 -12.12
CA LEU A 311 -11.44 -5.08 -13.39
C LEU A 311 -12.45 -6.20 -13.54
N LEU A 312 -13.68 -5.88 -13.95
CA LEU A 312 -14.68 -6.84 -14.38
C LEU A 312 -15.07 -6.50 -15.83
N ALA A 313 -15.05 -7.48 -16.72
CA ALA A 313 -15.65 -7.39 -18.04
C ALA A 313 -16.63 -8.54 -18.25
N VAL A 314 -17.77 -8.23 -18.86
CA VAL A 314 -18.87 -9.15 -19.11
C VAL A 314 -19.07 -9.26 -20.61
N TYR A 315 -19.11 -10.49 -21.12
CA TYR A 315 -19.22 -10.80 -22.53
C TYR A 315 -20.44 -11.67 -22.78
N ARG A 316 -21.08 -11.45 -23.93
CA ARG A 316 -22.17 -12.28 -24.44
C ARG A 316 -21.74 -12.97 -25.72
N LEU A 317 -22.26 -14.17 -25.94
CA LEU A 317 -22.10 -14.90 -27.20
C LEU A 317 -23.05 -14.30 -28.25
N ARG A 318 -22.50 -13.84 -29.37
CA ARG A 318 -23.27 -13.40 -30.55
C ARG A 318 -22.56 -13.86 -31.81
N ASP A 319 -23.27 -14.56 -32.69
CA ASP A 319 -22.74 -15.05 -33.96
C ASP A 319 -21.40 -15.78 -33.80
N ASP A 320 -21.33 -16.65 -32.78
CA ASP A 320 -20.13 -17.42 -32.42
C ASP A 320 -18.91 -16.59 -32.00
N ARG A 321 -19.14 -15.38 -31.47
CA ARG A 321 -18.11 -14.46 -30.97
C ARG A 321 -18.48 -13.86 -29.64
N LEU A 322 -17.45 -13.54 -28.85
CA LEU A 322 -17.62 -12.77 -27.62
C LEU A 322 -17.75 -11.28 -27.95
N THR A 323 -18.89 -10.71 -27.61
CA THR A 323 -19.12 -9.27 -27.69
C THR A 323 -19.14 -8.69 -26.28
N PRO A 324 -18.34 -7.65 -25.97
CA PRO A 324 -18.44 -6.94 -24.70
C PRO A 324 -19.87 -6.46 -24.48
N ALA A 325 -20.44 -6.78 -23.32
CA ALA A 325 -21.77 -6.34 -22.90
C ALA A 325 -21.68 -5.28 -21.80
N ALA A 326 -20.70 -5.41 -20.91
CA ALA A 326 -20.43 -4.42 -19.88
C ALA A 326 -19.02 -4.55 -19.33
N SER A 327 -18.57 -3.54 -18.59
CA SER A 327 -17.36 -3.60 -17.79
C SER A 327 -17.45 -2.66 -16.58
N VAL A 328 -16.72 -2.99 -15.52
CA VAL A 328 -16.68 -2.21 -14.27
C VAL A 328 -15.23 -2.15 -13.79
N TYR A 329 -14.77 -0.94 -13.48
CA TYR A 329 -13.54 -0.69 -12.74
C TYR A 329 -13.89 -0.52 -11.26
N VAL A 330 -13.36 -1.39 -10.42
CA VAL A 330 -13.62 -1.42 -8.98
C VAL A 330 -12.35 -1.00 -8.24
N SER A 331 -12.40 0.15 -7.59
CA SER A 331 -11.30 0.65 -6.76
C SER A 331 -11.30 -0.03 -5.40
N ALA A 332 -10.14 -0.50 -4.97
CA ALA A 332 -9.93 -1.00 -3.63
C ALA A 332 -9.47 0.15 -2.73
N ILE A 333 -10.30 0.52 -1.75
CA ILE A 333 -10.12 1.72 -0.94
C ILE A 333 -9.81 1.31 0.51
N ARG A 334 -8.76 1.88 1.09
CA ARG A 334 -8.53 1.80 2.54
C ARG A 334 -9.56 2.67 3.25
N THR A 335 -10.39 2.09 4.09
CA THR A 335 -11.46 2.81 4.81
C THR A 335 -11.23 2.92 6.31
N GLY A 336 -10.28 2.16 6.86
CA GLY A 336 -9.89 2.21 8.27
C GLY A 336 -8.72 1.29 8.59
N ILE A 337 -8.33 1.25 9.86
CA ILE A 337 -7.31 0.33 10.38
C ILE A 337 -8.02 -0.88 11.01
N ALA A 338 -7.69 -2.08 10.54
CA ALA A 338 -8.19 -3.35 11.04
C ALA A 338 -7.35 -3.91 12.19
N GLY A 339 -6.05 -3.60 12.21
CA GLY A 339 -5.12 -4.08 13.23
C GLY A 339 -3.79 -3.35 13.20
N VAL A 340 -3.12 -3.31 14.35
CA VAL A 340 -1.72 -2.88 14.46
C VAL A 340 -0.97 -3.89 15.33
N ALA A 341 0.13 -4.43 14.81
CA ALA A 341 0.97 -5.39 15.50
C ALA A 341 2.41 -4.87 15.56
N ILE A 342 3.06 -5.04 16.72
CA ILE A 342 4.48 -4.76 16.91
C ILE A 342 5.24 -6.06 16.65
N GLN A 343 6.31 -6.01 15.85
CA GLN A 343 7.19 -7.13 15.55
C GLN A 343 8.42 -7.16 16.47
#